data_AF-A0A928X9J2-F1
#
_entry.id   AF-A0A928X9J2-F1
#
_cell.length_a   1.000
_cell.length_b   1.000
_cell.length_c   1.000
_cell.angle_alpha   90.00
_cell.angle_beta   90.00
_cell.angle_gamma   90.00
#
_symmetry.space_group_name_H-M   'P 1'
#
loop_
_entity.id
_entity.type
_entity.pdbx_description
1 polymer ?
#
loop_
_entity_poly.entity_id
_entity_poly.type
_entity_poly.pdbx_seq_one_letter_code
_entity_poly.pdbx_strand_id
1 'polypeptide(L)' 'MADVIIDITCPVCENVFKKKARELKDGAVIKCPKCGEQTTIRGTMFTDMIKNLEKGGNA' A
#
# COMPACT_ATOMS: atom_id res chain seq x y z
N MET A 1 -4.61 18.07 5.42
CA MET A 1 -3.71 17.31 4.53
C MET A 1 -4.40 15.98 4.28
N ALA A 2 -4.68 15.57 3.04
CA ALA A 2 -5.45 14.36 2.79
C ALA A 2 -4.67 13.10 3.23
N ASP A 3 -5.26 12.26 4.07
CA ASP A 3 -4.81 10.91 4.33
C ASP A 3 -5.16 10.06 3.10
N VAL A 4 -4.19 9.88 2.20
CA VAL A 4 -4.35 8.94 1.07
C VAL A 4 -4.32 7.53 1.63
N ILE A 5 -5.42 6.81 1.50
CA ILE A 5 -5.52 5.39 1.87
C ILE A 5 -5.32 4.59 0.58
N ILE A 6 -4.43 3.60 0.64
CA ILE A 6 -4.26 2.64 -0.45
C ILE A 6 -4.62 1.23 -0.02
N ASP A 7 -5.06 0.44 -0.99
CA ASP A 7 -5.28 -0.98 -0.85
C ASP A 7 -3.99 -1.73 -1.22
N ILE A 8 -3.48 -2.54 -0.27
CA ILE A 8 -2.31 -3.38 -0.44
C ILE A 8 -2.76 -4.83 -0.48
N THR A 9 -2.42 -5.53 -1.55
CA THR A 9 -2.66 -6.97 -1.66
C THR A 9 -1.48 -7.73 -1.05
N CYS A 10 -1.75 -8.58 -0.07
CA CYS A 10 -0.73 -9.46 0.48
C CYS A 10 -0.37 -10.56 -0.54
N PRO A 11 0.91 -10.73 -0.92
CA PRO A 11 1.30 -11.77 -1.88
C PRO A 11 1.23 -13.20 -1.31
N VAL A 12 1.08 -13.35 0.01
CA VAL A 12 1.07 -14.67 0.67
C VAL A 12 -0.32 -15.23 0.90
N CYS A 13 -1.26 -14.37 1.32
CA CYS A 13 -2.64 -14.80 1.61
C CYS A 13 -3.68 -14.13 0.71
N GLU A 14 -3.22 -13.41 -0.33
CA GLU A 14 -4.03 -12.68 -1.32
C GLU A 14 -5.05 -11.70 -0.72
N ASN A 15 -4.87 -11.38 0.57
CA ASN A 15 -5.79 -10.52 1.28
C ASN A 15 -5.47 -9.06 1.02
N VAL A 16 -6.50 -8.30 0.65
CA VAL A 16 -6.41 -6.86 0.46
C VAL A 16 -6.61 -6.16 1.80
N PHE A 17 -5.71 -5.24 2.15
CA PHE A 17 -5.83 -4.44 3.37
C PHE A 17 -5.48 -2.99 3.12
N LYS A 18 -6.16 -2.09 3.85
CA LYS A 18 -6.03 -0.65 3.68
C LYS A 18 -4.93 -0.08 4.55
N LYS A 19 -4.03 0.72 3.98
CA LYS A 19 -2.98 1.42 4.72
C LYS A 19 -2.84 2.87 4.26
N LYS A 20 -2.46 3.73 5.19
CA LYS A 20 -2.24 5.15 4.92
C LYS A 20 -0.92 5.32 4.17
N ALA A 21 -0.94 5.92 2.98
CA ALA A 21 0.26 6.17 2.17
C ALA A 21 1.34 6.96 2.92
N ARG A 22 0.94 7.82 3.88
CA ARG A 22 1.88 8.54 4.77
C ARG A 22 2.72 7.63 5.66
N GLU A 23 2.20 6.46 6.02
CA GLU A 23 2.92 5.43 6.78
C GLU A 23 3.79 4.55 5.86
N LEU A 24 3.52 4.58 4.56
CA LEU A 24 4.22 3.79 3.53
C LEU A 24 5.37 4.60 2.94
N LYS A 25 6.37 4.85 3.78
CA LYS A 25 7.63 5.48 3.36
C LYS A 25 8.57 4.44 2.76
N ASP A 26 9.55 4.89 1.98
CA ASP A 26 10.59 4.01 1.45
C ASP A 26 11.28 3.24 2.59
N GLY A 27 11.22 1.91 2.53
CA GLY A 27 11.74 1.04 3.59
C GLY A 27 10.76 0.76 4.73
N ALA A 28 9.50 1.17 4.63
CA ALA A 28 8.47 0.83 5.61
C ALA A 28 8.22 -0.69 5.62
N VAL A 29 8.34 -1.29 6.80
CA VAL A 29 7.98 -2.69 7.01
C VAL A 29 6.51 -2.75 7.41
N ILE A 30 5.73 -3.48 6.63
CA ILE A 30 4.30 -3.67 6.90
C ILE A 30 4.05 -5.13 7.17
N LYS A 31 3.32 -5.38 8.25
CA LYS A 31 2.83 -6.71 8.58
C LYS A 31 1.42 -6.89 8.01
N CYS A 32 1.20 -7.95 7.26
CA CYS A 32 -0.13 -8.33 6.84
C CYS A 32 -0.97 -8.66 8.09
N PRO A 33 -2.14 -8.02 8.29
CA PRO A 33 -2.97 -8.25 9.47
C PRO A 33 -3.63 -9.64 9.50
N LYS A 34 -3.63 -10.37 8.38
CA LYS A 34 -4.30 -11.68 8.26
C LYS A 34 -3.36 -12.85 8.46
N CYS A 35 -2.26 -12.93 7.69
CA CYS A 35 -1.30 -14.02 7.81
C CYS A 35 -0.10 -13.69 8.72
N GLY A 36 0.10 -12.41 9.05
CA GLY A 36 1.25 -11.98 9.84
C GLY A 36 2.56 -11.85 9.06
N GLU A 37 2.54 -12.05 7.74
CA GLU A 37 3.73 -11.90 6.89
C GLU A 37 4.26 -10.46 6.93
N GLN A 38 5.58 -10.30 6.99
CA GLN A 38 6.23 -8.99 6.97
C GLN A 38 6.77 -8.70 5.57
N THR A 39 6.35 -7.60 4.97
CA THR A 39 6.83 -7.15 3.67
C THR A 39 7.44 -5.76 3.80
N THR A 40 8.65 -5.61 3.28
CA THR A 40 9.31 -4.31 3.19
C THR A 40 8.85 -3.63 1.91
N ILE A 41 8.18 -2.50 2.06
CA ILE A 41 7.71 -1.72 0.92
C ILE A 41 8.79 -0.73 0.54
N ARG A 42 9.32 -0.93 -0.67
CA ARG A 42 10.12 0.07 -1.37
C ARG A 42 9.17 1.02 -2.08
N GLY A 43 9.30 2.32 -1.82
CA GLY A 43 8.41 3.35 -2.37
C GLY A 43 8.44 3.37 -3.90
N THR A 44 9.49 2.84 -4.51
CA THR A 44 9.59 2.63 -5.96
C THR A 44 8.50 1.69 -6.52
N MET A 45 8.05 0.67 -5.78
CA MET A 45 6.98 -0.24 -6.25
C MET A 45 5.59 0.39 -6.16
N PHE A 46 5.39 1.33 -5.24
CA PHE A 46 4.09 2.00 -5.06
C PHE A 46 3.98 3.30 -5.84
N THR A 47 5.10 3.89 -6.26
CA THR A 47 5.09 5.12 -7.06
C THR A 47 4.27 4.95 -8.34
N ASP A 48 4.31 3.78 -8.99
CA ASP A 48 3.48 3.48 -10.16
C ASP A 48 2.00 3.23 -9.85
N MET A 49 1.69 2.67 -8.67
CA MET A 49 0.32 2.39 -8.23
C MET A 49 -0.39 3.67 -7.73
N ILE A 50 0.33 4.54 -7.02
CA ILE A 50 -0.15 5.85 -6.54
C ILE A 50 -0.35 6.82 -7.71
N LYS A 51 0.56 6.83 -8.70
CA LYS A 51 0.41 7.65 -9.92
C LYS A 51 -0.89 7.36 -10.67
N ASN A 52 -1.42 6.14 -10.57
CA ASN A 52 -2.72 5.79 -11.13
C ASN A 52 -3.89 6.15 -10.21
N LEU A 53 -3.74 6.08 -8.87
CA LEU A 53 -4.79 6.52 -7.93
C LEU A 53 -5.01 8.04 -7.94
N GLU A 54 -3.95 8.83 -8.04
CA GLU A 54 -4.06 10.31 -8.15
C GLU A 54 -4.73 10.75 -9.47
N LYS A 55 -4.75 9.88 -10.48
CA LYS A 55 -5.46 10.09 -11.77
C LYS A 55 -6.81 9.38 -11.88
N GLY A 56 -7.17 8.52 -10.91
CA GLY A 56 -8.22 7.52 -11.04
C GLY A 56 -9.44 7.70 -10.14
N GLY A 57 -9.64 8.89 -9.56
CA GLY A 57 -10.92 9.28 -8.96
C GLY A 57 -11.93 9.75 -10.01
N ASN A 58 -12.17 8.98 -11.07
CA ASN A 58 -13.29 9.18 -11.98
C ASN A 58 -13.61 7.87 -12.73
N ALA A 59 -14.56 7.11 -12.19
CA ALA A 59 -15.41 6.19 -12.91
C ALA A 59 -16.77 6.16 -12.20
#